data_AF-A0A7Y4XZK3-F1
#
_entry.id   AF-A0A7Y4XZK3-F1
#
_cell.length_a   1.000
_cell.length_b   1.000
_cell.length_c   1.000
_cell.angle_alpha   90.00
_cell.angle_beta   90.00
_cell.angle_gamma   90.00
#
_symmetry.space_group_name_H-M   'P 1'
#
loop_
_entity.id
_entity.type
_entity.pdbx_description
1 polymer ?
#
loop_
_entity_poly.entity_id
_entity_poly.type
_entity_poly.pdbx_seq_one_letter_code
_entity_poly.pdbx_strand_id
1 'polypeptide(L)' 'TILTENIDVLHNMAKALMKWETIDRSQIDDLMAGREPKPLPELPTYSSDDQPPTTDYKGQDKGNKPDLKKPARQL' A
#
# COMPACT_ATOMS: atom_id res chain seq x y z
N THR A 1 -20.24 -4.35 -25.88
CA THR A 1 -20.10 -5.04 -24.57
C THR A 1 -18.74 -4.73 -24.04
N ILE A 2 -18.64 -4.08 -22.87
CA ILE A 2 -17.39 -3.44 -22.43
C ILE A 2 -16.20 -4.40 -22.26
N LEU A 3 -16.43 -5.63 -21.79
CA LEU A 3 -15.36 -6.61 -21.60
C LEU A 3 -14.81 -7.15 -22.92
N THR A 4 -15.66 -7.30 -23.93
CA THR A 4 -15.26 -7.81 -25.25
C THR A 4 -14.45 -6.77 -26.01
N GLU A 5 -14.76 -5.48 -25.81
CA GLU A 5 -14.00 -4.36 -26.34
C GLU A 5 -12.62 -4.21 -25.67
N ASN A 6 -12.43 -4.78 -24.47
CA ASN A 6 -11.20 -4.70 -23.67
C ASN A 6 -10.55 -6.08 -23.43
N ILE A 7 -10.74 -7.02 -24.37
CA ILE A 7 -10.27 -8.40 -24.22
C ILE A 7 -8.74 -8.50 -24.06
N ASP A 8 -8.00 -7.58 -24.71
CA ASP A 8 -6.54 -7.52 -24.62
C ASP A 8 -6.08 -7.20 -23.20
N VAL A 9 -6.77 -6.28 -22.53
CA VAL A 9 -6.51 -5.93 -21.13
C VAL A 9 -6.79 -7.13 -20.23
N LEU A 10 -7.89 -7.85 -20.46
CA LEU A 10 -8.22 -9.06 -19.71
C LEU A 10 -7.12 -10.13 -19.85
N HIS A 11 -6.65 -10.39 -21.07
CA HIS A 11 -5.57 -11.34 -21.31
C HIS A 11 -4.26 -10.90 -20.65
N ASN A 12 -3.97 -9.60 -20.63
CA ASN A 12 -2.77 -9.09 -19.99
C ASN A 12 -2.85 -9.12 -18.46
N MET A 13 -4.02 -8.86 -17.87
CA MET A 13 -4.27 -9.08 -16.44
C MET A 13 -4.08 -10.55 -16.06
N ALA A 14 -4.60 -11.49 -16.87
CA ALA A 14 -4.41 -12.91 -16.63
C ALA A 14 -2.92 -13.31 -16.67
N LYS A 15 -2.16 -12.83 -17.66
CA LYS A 15 -0.71 -13.07 -17.74
C LYS A 15 0.03 -12.49 -16.53
N ALA A 16 -0.34 -11.29 -16.08
CA ALA A 16 0.28 -10.65 -14.92
C ALA A 16 0.05 -11.48 -13.64
N LEU A 17 -1.18 -11.98 -13.43
CA LEU A 17 -1.50 -12.85 -12.31
C LEU A 17 -0.77 -14.19 -12.38
N MET A 18 -0.57 -14.77 -13.58
CA MET A 18 0.25 -15.99 -13.71
C MET A 18 1.73 -15.75 -13.36
N LYS A 19 2.23 -14.53 -13.56
CA LYS A 19 3.63 -14.17 -13.30
C LYS A 19 3.90 -13.80 -11.83
N TRP A 20 3.00 -13.05 -11.22
CA TRP A 20 3.21 -12.45 -9.89
C TRP A 20 2.22 -12.88 -8.83
N GLU A 21 1.23 -13.71 -9.17
CA GLU A 21 0.13 -14.19 -8.31
C GLU A 21 -0.85 -13.09 -7.84
N THR A 22 -0.33 -11.93 -7.44
CA THR A 22 -1.06 -10.75 -7.00
C THR A 22 -0.73 -9.56 -7.91
N ILE A 23 -1.70 -8.66 -8.06
CA ILE A 23 -1.50 -7.36 -8.72
C ILE A 23 -2.11 -6.23 -7.88
N ASP A 24 -1.44 -5.09 -7.87
CA ASP A 24 -1.85 -3.85 -7.22
C ASP A 24 -2.57 -2.91 -8.19
N ARG A 25 -3.27 -1.92 -7.62
CA ARG A 25 -4.00 -0.91 -8.39
C ARG A 25 -3.14 -0.18 -9.42
N SER A 26 -1.90 0.18 -9.09
CA SER A 26 -0.99 0.87 -10.01
C SER A 26 -0.66 0.02 -11.24
N GLN A 27 -0.56 -1.31 -11.08
CA GLN A 27 -0.34 -2.24 -12.18
C GLN A 27 -1.58 -2.38 -13.05
N ILE A 28 -2.78 -2.35 -12.44
CA ILE A 28 -4.05 -2.30 -13.18
C ILE A 28 -4.12 -1.02 -14.02
N ASP A 29 -3.75 0.13 -13.47
CA ASP A 29 -3.74 1.40 -14.19
C ASP A 29 -2.75 1.39 -15.38
N ASP A 30 -1.58 0.75 -15.20
CA ASP A 30 -0.62 0.55 -16.29
C ASP A 30 -1.21 -0.33 -17.40
N LEU A 31 -1.88 -1.43 -17.05
CA LEU A 31 -2.53 -2.35 -18.00
C LEU A 31 -3.68 -1.68 -18.77
N MET A 32 -4.52 -0.91 -18.07
CA MET A 32 -5.61 -0.15 -18.69
C MET A 32 -5.10 0.95 -19.63
N ALA A 33 -3.91 1.49 -19.36
CA ALA A 33 -3.23 2.44 -20.24
C ALA A 33 -2.46 1.76 -21.40
N GLY A 34 -2.54 0.44 -21.54
CA GLY A 34 -1.82 -0.32 -22.57
C GLY A 34 -0.30 -0.41 -22.33
N ARG A 35 0.16 -0.20 -21.10
CA ARG A 35 1.56 -0.31 -20.70
C ARG A 35 1.82 -1.64 -19.99
N GLU A 36 3.07 -2.05 -19.95
CA GLU A 36 3.47 -3.24 -19.21
C GLU A 36 3.46 -2.95 -17.70
N PRO A 37 2.78 -3.76 -16.88
CA PRO A 37 2.72 -3.57 -15.42
C PRO A 37 4.10 -3.78 -14.81
N LYS A 38 4.49 -2.87 -13.91
CA LYS A 38 5.76 -2.99 -13.16
C LYS A 38 5.67 -4.11 -12.12
N PRO A 39 6.80 -4.74 -11.72
CA PRO A 39 6.80 -5.66 -10.59
C PRO A 39 6.28 -4.99 -9.31
N LEU A 40 5.62 -5.77 -8.45
CA LEU A 40 5.22 -5.31 -7.12
C LEU A 40 6.47 -4.87 -6.32
N PRO A 41 6.36 -3.81 -5.49
CA PRO A 41 7.44 -3.44 -4.59
C PRO A 41 7.71 -4.57 -3.60
N GLU A 42 8.99 -4.81 -3.28
CA GLU A 42 9.34 -5.75 -2.22
C GLU A 42 8.73 -5.26 -0.90
N LEU A 43 8.00 -6.15 -0.23
CA LEU A 43 7.49 -5.85 1.11
C LEU A 43 8.69 -5.58 2.02
N PRO A 44 8.60 -4.60 2.93
CA PRO A 44 9.66 -4.38 3.90
C PRO A 44 9.81 -5.65 4.73
N THR A 45 10.95 -6.34 4.57
CA THR A 45 11.32 -7.44 5.43
C THR A 45 11.56 -6.86 6.82
N TYR A 46 10.72 -7.23 7.79
CA TYR A 46 11.01 -6.93 9.18
C TYR A 46 12.27 -7.70 9.57
N SER A 47 13.42 -7.03 9.52
CA SER A 47 14.62 -7.51 10.18
C SER A 47 14.33 -7.54 11.68
N SER A 48 14.37 -8.73 12.28
CA SER A 48 14.04 -8.96 13.70
C SER A 48 14.96 -8.27 14.71
N ASP A 49 15.81 -7.34 14.28
CA ASP A 49 16.82 -6.67 15.12
C ASP A 49 16.54 -5.17 15.35
N ASP A 50 15.47 -4.59 14.80
CA ASP A 50 15.08 -3.22 15.13
C ASP A 50 13.73 -3.17 15.86
N GLN A 51 13.75 -2.45 16.99
CA GLN A 51 12.60 -2.16 17.85
C GLN A 51 11.36 -1.71 17.04
N PRO A 52 10.14 -1.95 17.56
CA PRO A 52 8.92 -1.63 16.84
C PRO A 52 8.92 -0.17 16.38
N PRO A 53 8.55 0.12 15.12
CA PRO A 53 8.43 1.49 14.66
C PRO A 53 7.36 2.17 15.51
N THR A 54 7.77 3.20 16.26
CA THR A 54 6.82 4.17 16.80
C THR A 54 6.11 4.75 15.60
N THR A 55 4.82 4.44 15.41
CA THR A 55 4.02 4.97 14.32
C THR A 55 3.84 6.47 14.53
N ASP A 56 4.71 7.27 13.92
CA ASP A 56 4.51 8.69 13.65
C ASP A 56 3.45 8.85 12.55
N TYR A 57 2.19 8.57 12.93
CA TYR A 57 1.02 9.05 12.20
C TYR A 57 1.07 10.58 12.17
N LYS A 58 1.63 11.15 11.11
CA LYS A 58 1.51 12.57 10.77
C LYS A 58 0.11 12.84 10.22
N GLY A 59 -0.90 12.67 11.07
CA GLY A 59 -2.23 13.24 10.89
C GLY A 59 -2.16 14.74 11.19
N GLN A 60 -2.35 15.57 10.17
CA GLN A 60 -2.65 16.98 10.36
C GLN A 60 -4.02 17.08 11.02
N ASP A 61 -4.07 17.24 12.34
CA ASP A 61 -5.27 17.70 13.05
C ASP A 61 -4.95 19.03 13.76
N LYS A 62 -5.54 20.09 13.23
CA LYS A 62 -5.54 21.42 13.84
C LYS A 62 -6.68 21.44 14.87
N GLY A 63 -6.38 21.23 16.15
CA GLY A 63 -7.45 21.38 17.14
C GLY A 63 -7.09 21.03 18.57
N ASN A 64 -6.73 22.05 19.35
CA ASN A 64 -6.93 22.18 20.80
C ASN A 64 -6.17 21.21 21.74
N LYS A 65 -5.28 21.77 22.57
CA LYS A 65 -4.57 21.05 23.65
C LYS A 65 -5.43 21.02 24.91
N PRO A 66 -5.64 19.86 25.56
CA PRO A 66 -5.93 19.82 26.99
C PRO A 66 -4.64 19.53 27.77
N ASP A 67 -4.31 20.43 28.69
CA ASP A 67 -3.15 20.40 29.56
C ASP A 67 -3.12 19.16 30.47
N LEU A 68 -2.31 18.14 30.14
CA LEU A 68 -2.07 17.01 31.02
C LEU A 68 -0.96 17.36 32.04
N LYS A 69 -1.37 18.01 33.14
CA LYS A 69 -0.56 18.18 34.36
C LYS A 69 -0.12 16.80 34.87
N LYS A 70 1.20 16.60 35.04
CA LYS A 70 1.78 15.42 35.71
C LYS A 70 1.35 15.39 37.19
N PRO A 71 0.95 14.23 37.72
CA PRO A 71 1.64 13.66 38.90
C PRO A 71 1.68 12.12 38.81
N ALA A 72 2.36 11.34 39.63
CA ALA A 72 3.55 11.44 40.47
C ALA A 72 3.99 9.97 40.63
N ARG A 73 5.31 9.72 40.74
CA ARG A 73 5.83 8.39 41.11
C ARG A 73 5.29 8.02 42.49
N GLN A 74 4.72 6.84 42.63
CA GLN A 74 4.61 6.20 43.95
C GLN A 74 5.14 4.77 43.84
N LEU A 75 5.89 4.43 44.88
CA LEU A 75 6.67 3.23 45.16
C LEU A 75 5.88 1.92 45.05
#